data_AF-A0A9P7UP81-F1
#
_entry.id   AF-A0A9P7UP81-F1
#
_cell.length_a   1.000
_cell.length_b   1.000
_cell.length_c   1.000
_cell.angle_alpha   90.00
_cell.angle_beta   90.00
_cell.angle_gamma   90.00
#
_symmetry.space_group_name_H-M   'P 1'
#
loop_
_entity.id
_entity.type
_entity.pdbx_description
1 polymer ?
#
loop_
_entity_poly.entity_id
_entity_poly.type
_entity_poly.pdbx_seq_one_letter_code
_entity_poly.pdbx_strand_id
1 'polypeptide(L)'
;MGFQTSLCIFVLAGVLYASLSEAVPPPVLASKHATHRKHLIGSGVSLESYHPQPQFQTFGEGKLMANALSFEDTESLKSNVMGWLTDNLQVNSSSLEWTSGWSSEGRSCGYVQQVHDGVPFINAVANVAFNGNKVISFGNSFVDTSNIASPIPTVSLNDAILEAESTLGGTHNGIQPTLRYLARPDGSVALVHAIQVQSSTPYIFVVAYVDAHSGKVISINDFVADATFRVLPIEKKTISDGLELLKNPEGLDASPVGWNSIGKNHVLTTDTVGNNVIAIKVLSNDGSTTKTTAGQINDGQLTFDFTYDPTKDPTDPGNDDAARTNAFYVANEFHDILYRYGFTENTFNFQSDNFGKGGQANDPVQMSVQDPSGFNNANFAAPPDGQAGICRLFIFDLTNIRQDSVMENGIPIHELTHGVTLRMTGGGTAVCLPSLESGGMGEGWSDAVADWMSQTSSKTQDFVTGESVTGKPGGFRSKPYSTDEAVNPLRYSDIKKLDEPHAIGEVWANTLHTVYADLVDALGFSTTAKTDANGKEGNIVFMKTIITALTIQPCNPTVLNARDAIIQADKTLNAGANECTLRKSFAKKGLGLRATSDFQDDFTFPSGC
;
A
#
# COMPACT_ATOMS: atom_id res chain seq x y z
N MET A 1 -17.23 80.53 20.63
CA MET A 1 -18.04 81.25 19.64
C MET A 1 -17.75 80.59 18.30
N GLY A 2 -18.59 79.87 17.59
CA GLY A 2 -20.01 79.48 17.60
C GLY A 2 -20.16 78.62 16.31
N PHE A 3 -21.11 77.72 16.09
CA PHE A 3 -22.39 77.42 16.70
C PHE A 3 -22.82 76.04 16.16
N GLN A 4 -23.40 75.18 17.02
CA GLN A 4 -24.57 74.29 16.78
C GLN A 4 -24.55 73.27 15.62
N THR A 5 -25.08 72.04 15.70
CA THR A 5 -25.65 71.14 16.72
C THR A 5 -25.89 69.81 15.99
N SER A 6 -25.65 68.67 16.64
CA SER A 6 -26.16 67.35 16.22
C SER A 6 -27.36 66.98 17.08
N LEU A 7 -28.46 66.50 16.47
CA LEU A 7 -29.39 65.46 16.98
C LEU A 7 -30.52 65.29 15.94
N CYS A 8 -30.56 64.15 15.21
CA CYS A 8 -31.45 62.98 15.44
C CYS A 8 -32.94 63.24 15.06
N ILE A 9 -33.71 62.41 14.33
CA ILE A 9 -33.66 60.99 13.94
C ILE A 9 -34.74 60.76 12.85
N PHE A 10 -34.40 59.94 11.84
CA PHE A 10 -35.18 59.03 10.96
C PHE A 10 -36.66 59.28 10.57
N VAL A 11 -36.96 59.20 9.25
CA VAL A 11 -37.87 58.19 8.63
C VAL A 11 -37.45 57.94 7.15
N LEU A 12 -37.54 56.67 6.75
CA LEU A 12 -37.25 56.00 5.46
C LEU A 12 -37.77 56.67 4.17
N ALA A 13 -37.03 56.52 3.06
CA ALA A 13 -37.27 55.48 2.03
C ALA A 13 -36.67 55.86 0.66
N GLY A 14 -35.96 54.92 0.02
CA GLY A 14 -36.12 54.72 -1.42
C GLY A 14 -34.89 54.85 -2.33
N VAL A 15 -34.31 53.69 -2.65
CA VAL A 15 -33.90 53.26 -4.01
C VAL A 15 -32.51 53.68 -4.55
N LEU A 16 -31.82 52.63 -5.06
CA LEU A 16 -30.64 52.57 -5.94
C LEU A 16 -29.24 52.64 -5.31
N TYR A 17 -28.75 51.48 -4.89
CA TYR A 17 -27.33 51.11 -5.04
C TYR A 17 -27.27 49.83 -5.87
N ALA A 18 -26.97 49.97 -7.16
CA ALA A 18 -26.44 48.87 -7.97
C ALA A 18 -24.94 48.80 -7.69
N SER A 19 -24.52 47.73 -7.02
CA SER A 19 -23.12 47.38 -6.83
C SER A 19 -22.49 46.97 -8.16
N LEU A 20 -21.58 47.78 -8.69
CA LEU A 20 -20.53 47.28 -9.57
C LEU A 20 -19.59 46.43 -8.71
N SER A 21 -19.82 45.11 -8.68
CA SER A 21 -18.75 44.17 -8.35
C SER A 21 -18.07 43.80 -9.66
N GLU A 22 -16.95 44.44 -9.98
CA GLU A 22 -15.98 43.81 -10.87
C GLU A 22 -15.42 42.61 -10.09
N ALA A 23 -15.89 41.41 -10.46
CA ALA A 23 -15.32 40.18 -9.96
C ALA A 23 -13.89 40.10 -10.49
N VAL A 24 -12.91 40.29 -9.60
CA VAL A 24 -11.52 39.90 -9.84
C VAL A 24 -11.54 38.42 -10.27
N PRO A 25 -10.99 38.05 -11.45
CA PRO A 25 -10.95 36.65 -11.84
C PRO A 25 -10.22 35.84 -10.75
N PRO A 26 -10.71 34.64 -10.40
CA PRO A 26 -10.04 33.80 -9.41
C PRO A 26 -8.58 33.58 -9.81
N PRO A 27 -7.65 33.48 -8.85
CA PRO A 27 -6.23 33.38 -9.14
C PRO A 27 -5.96 32.19 -10.06
N VAL A 28 -5.08 32.39 -11.05
CA VAL A 28 -4.63 31.41 -12.07
C VAL A 28 -4.34 30.01 -11.48
N LEU A 29 -3.91 29.94 -10.23
CA LEU A 29 -3.69 28.71 -9.46
C LEU A 29 -4.93 27.81 -9.35
N ALA A 30 -6.12 28.36 -9.05
CA ALA A 30 -7.33 27.57 -8.86
C ALA A 30 -7.77 26.88 -10.16
N SER A 31 -7.64 27.56 -11.31
CA SER A 31 -7.94 27.00 -12.62
C SER A 31 -6.99 25.88 -13.04
N LYS A 32 -5.70 25.98 -12.62
CA LYS A 32 -4.70 24.95 -12.90
C LYS A 32 -5.03 23.63 -12.19
N HIS A 33 -5.43 23.69 -10.91
CA HIS A 33 -5.81 22.48 -10.15
C HIS A 33 -7.03 21.75 -10.73
N ALA A 34 -7.97 22.47 -11.35
CA ALA A 34 -9.17 21.86 -11.94
C ALA A 34 -8.93 21.22 -13.32
N THR A 35 -7.80 21.54 -13.98
CA THR A 35 -7.57 21.19 -15.39
C THR A 35 -6.26 20.45 -15.63
N HIS A 36 -5.34 20.42 -14.67
CA HIS A 36 -4.02 19.80 -14.83
C HIS A 36 -3.74 18.80 -13.71
N ARG A 37 -3.09 17.68 -14.06
CA ARG A 37 -2.53 16.72 -13.09
C ARG A 37 -1.10 16.39 -13.46
N LYS A 38 -0.19 16.53 -12.50
CA LYS A 38 1.20 16.05 -12.66
C LYS A 38 1.26 14.58 -12.27
N HIS A 39 1.88 13.78 -13.11
CA HIS A 39 2.08 12.34 -12.96
C HIS A 39 3.57 12.05 -12.82
N LEU A 40 3.91 11.17 -11.89
CA LEU A 40 5.25 10.62 -11.73
C LEU A 40 5.16 9.13 -12.04
N ILE A 41 5.72 8.70 -13.16
CA ILE A 41 5.59 7.33 -13.67
C ILE A 41 6.94 6.62 -13.59
N GLY A 42 6.91 5.40 -13.06
CA GLY A 42 8.08 4.52 -12.96
C GLY A 42 9.30 5.19 -12.31
N SER A 43 10.48 5.02 -12.91
CA SER A 43 11.77 5.47 -12.38
C SER A 43 12.08 6.97 -12.57
N GLY A 44 11.06 7.84 -12.62
CA GLY A 44 11.24 9.30 -12.54
C GLY A 44 10.73 10.14 -13.72
N VAL A 45 9.85 9.59 -14.58
CA VAL A 45 9.24 10.37 -15.67
C VAL A 45 8.14 11.26 -15.12
N SER A 46 8.24 12.57 -15.36
CA SER A 46 7.26 13.56 -14.92
C SER A 46 6.48 14.11 -16.12
N LEU A 47 5.19 13.79 -16.22
CA LEU A 47 4.29 14.28 -17.27
C LEU A 47 3.12 15.06 -16.65
N GLU A 48 2.58 16.05 -17.34
CA GLU A 48 1.39 16.79 -16.89
C GLU A 48 0.24 16.50 -17.86
N SER A 49 -0.87 15.94 -17.38
CA SER A 49 -2.09 15.81 -18.16
C SER A 49 -2.92 17.08 -18.09
N TYR A 50 -3.64 17.39 -19.17
CA TYR A 50 -4.53 18.53 -19.27
C TYR A 50 -5.93 18.09 -19.73
N HIS A 51 -6.93 18.62 -19.04
CA HIS A 51 -8.34 18.46 -19.37
C HIS A 51 -8.96 19.85 -19.52
N PRO A 52 -9.64 20.13 -20.65
CA PRO A 52 -10.35 21.39 -20.85
C PRO A 52 -11.32 21.66 -19.71
N GLN A 53 -11.44 22.93 -19.35
CA GLN A 53 -12.29 23.33 -18.24
C GLN A 53 -13.76 22.91 -18.51
N PRO A 54 -14.36 22.06 -17.65
CA PRO A 54 -15.71 21.60 -17.88
C PRO A 54 -16.71 22.73 -17.60
N GLN A 55 -17.73 22.80 -18.44
CA GLN A 55 -18.93 23.60 -18.22
C GLN A 55 -20.06 22.67 -17.78
N PHE A 56 -20.71 22.99 -16.67
CA PHE A 56 -21.83 22.21 -16.15
C PHE A 56 -23.03 23.11 -15.87
N GLN A 57 -24.21 22.67 -16.30
CA GLN A 57 -25.48 23.37 -16.14
C GLN A 57 -26.55 22.42 -15.59
N THR A 58 -27.41 22.93 -14.72
CA THR A 58 -28.57 22.20 -14.17
C THR A 58 -29.85 22.99 -14.42
N PHE A 59 -30.98 22.28 -14.53
CA PHE A 59 -32.27 22.89 -14.92
C PHE A 59 -33.36 22.71 -13.86
N GLY A 60 -33.01 22.46 -12.59
CA GLY A 60 -33.98 22.29 -11.49
C GLY A 60 -34.99 21.17 -11.78
N GLU A 61 -36.28 21.52 -11.88
CA GLU A 61 -37.37 20.59 -12.23
C GLU A 61 -37.31 20.04 -13.68
N GLY A 62 -36.32 20.49 -14.45
CA GLY A 62 -35.98 20.02 -15.79
C GLY A 62 -36.54 20.91 -16.90
N LYS A 63 -35.75 21.10 -17.96
CA LYS A 63 -36.12 21.85 -19.17
C LYS A 63 -36.84 20.92 -20.15
N LEU A 64 -38.11 21.16 -20.41
CA LEU A 64 -38.94 20.35 -21.29
C LEU A 64 -38.42 20.34 -22.74
N MET A 65 -38.30 19.15 -23.34
CA MET A 65 -38.10 18.96 -24.76
C MET A 65 -39.43 18.62 -25.44
N ALA A 66 -40.10 19.64 -25.98
CA ALA A 66 -41.46 19.53 -26.51
C ALA A 66 -41.61 18.54 -27.68
N ASN A 67 -40.55 18.35 -28.48
CA ASN A 67 -40.54 17.47 -29.66
C ASN A 67 -39.56 16.30 -29.50
N ALA A 68 -39.35 15.82 -28.27
CA ALA A 68 -38.46 14.69 -28.05
C ALA A 68 -39.02 13.40 -28.66
N LEU A 69 -38.14 12.60 -29.26
CA LEU A 69 -38.41 11.22 -29.61
C LEU A 69 -38.47 10.35 -28.36
N SER A 70 -38.71 9.06 -28.55
CA SER A 70 -38.63 8.05 -27.49
C SER A 70 -37.30 8.13 -26.73
N PHE A 71 -37.36 7.87 -25.43
CA PHE A 71 -36.17 7.70 -24.58
C PHE A 71 -35.91 6.23 -24.25
N GLU A 72 -36.78 5.31 -24.68
CA GLU A 72 -36.67 3.89 -24.34
C GLU A 72 -35.67 3.15 -25.25
N ASP A 73 -35.45 3.64 -26.46
CA ASP A 73 -34.52 3.07 -27.43
C ASP A 73 -33.30 3.97 -27.69
N THR A 74 -32.17 3.33 -27.98
CA THR A 74 -30.87 4.00 -28.11
C THR A 74 -30.80 4.98 -29.27
N GLU A 75 -31.42 4.69 -30.43
CA GLU A 75 -31.35 5.58 -31.60
C GLU A 75 -32.18 6.86 -31.41
N SER A 76 -33.36 6.75 -30.78
CA SER A 76 -34.16 7.91 -30.41
C SER A 76 -33.49 8.74 -29.31
N LEU A 77 -32.91 8.09 -28.28
CA LEU A 77 -32.12 8.77 -27.26
C LEU A 77 -30.92 9.52 -27.85
N LYS A 78 -30.18 8.86 -28.75
CA LYS A 78 -29.06 9.46 -29.48
C LYS A 78 -29.52 10.69 -30.25
N SER A 79 -30.63 10.59 -30.98
CA SER A 79 -31.19 11.71 -31.75
C SER A 79 -31.61 12.88 -30.84
N ASN A 80 -32.24 12.60 -29.69
CA ASN A 80 -32.59 13.61 -28.68
C ASN A 80 -31.34 14.31 -28.12
N VAL A 81 -30.31 13.55 -27.74
CA VAL A 81 -29.06 14.08 -27.19
C VAL A 81 -28.31 14.92 -28.21
N MET A 82 -28.11 14.39 -29.42
CA MET A 82 -27.36 15.06 -30.48
C MET A 82 -28.07 16.35 -30.92
N GLY A 83 -29.39 16.31 -31.09
CA GLY A 83 -30.18 17.51 -31.40
C GLY A 83 -30.09 18.56 -30.31
N TRP A 84 -30.20 18.15 -29.05
CA TRP A 84 -30.07 19.07 -27.91
C TRP A 84 -28.69 19.72 -27.86
N LEU A 85 -27.60 18.97 -28.09
CA LEU A 85 -26.25 19.50 -28.07
C LEU A 85 -26.00 20.49 -29.21
N THR A 86 -26.44 20.16 -30.43
CA THR A 86 -26.35 21.06 -31.58
C THR A 86 -27.07 22.38 -31.31
N ASP A 87 -28.29 22.33 -30.78
CA ASP A 87 -29.08 23.52 -30.49
C ASP A 87 -28.50 24.32 -29.30
N ASN A 88 -28.07 23.64 -28.24
CA ASN A 88 -27.63 24.32 -27.01
C ASN A 88 -26.22 24.92 -27.14
N LEU A 89 -25.32 24.23 -27.85
CA LEU A 89 -23.94 24.69 -28.04
C LEU A 89 -23.72 25.43 -29.37
N GLN A 90 -24.72 25.44 -30.26
CA GLN A 90 -24.62 26.02 -31.61
C GLN A 90 -23.46 25.42 -32.42
N VAL A 91 -23.28 24.10 -32.30
CA VAL A 91 -22.22 23.32 -32.98
C VAL A 91 -22.81 22.44 -34.08
N ASN A 92 -22.02 22.19 -35.12
CA ASN A 92 -22.46 21.33 -36.21
C ASN A 92 -22.60 19.87 -35.74
N SER A 93 -23.66 19.17 -36.11
CA SER A 93 -23.81 17.73 -35.87
C SER A 93 -22.62 16.90 -36.37
N SER A 94 -21.91 17.34 -37.42
CA SER A 94 -20.71 16.66 -37.94
C SER A 94 -19.49 16.79 -37.04
N SER A 95 -19.49 17.72 -36.08
CA SER A 95 -18.43 17.86 -35.07
C SER A 95 -18.73 17.07 -33.80
N LEU A 96 -19.75 16.20 -33.83
CA LEU A 96 -20.20 15.42 -32.70
C LEU A 96 -20.25 13.94 -33.09
N GLU A 97 -19.81 13.08 -32.18
CA GLU A 97 -19.94 11.64 -32.31
C GLU A 97 -20.60 11.07 -31.07
N TRP A 98 -21.70 10.35 -31.28
CA TRP A 98 -22.36 9.60 -30.23
C TRP A 98 -21.45 8.47 -29.76
N THR A 99 -21.23 8.39 -28.45
CA THR A 99 -20.44 7.29 -27.87
C THR A 99 -21.35 6.22 -27.28
N SER A 100 -22.22 6.61 -26.35
CA SER A 100 -23.09 5.68 -25.63
C SER A 100 -24.21 6.42 -24.91
N GLY A 101 -25.15 5.66 -24.36
CA GLY A 101 -26.20 6.19 -23.49
C GLY A 101 -27.00 5.06 -22.86
N TRP A 102 -27.78 5.40 -21.85
CA TRP A 102 -28.64 4.46 -21.14
C TRP A 102 -29.96 5.10 -20.78
N SER A 103 -30.97 4.24 -20.60
CA SER A 103 -32.30 4.61 -20.12
C SER A 103 -32.80 3.56 -19.14
N SER A 104 -33.29 4.01 -17.98
CA SER A 104 -33.85 3.14 -16.94
C SER A 104 -34.85 3.91 -16.10
N GLU A 105 -36.06 3.34 -15.90
CA GLU A 105 -37.11 3.89 -15.03
C GLU A 105 -37.40 5.38 -15.28
N GLY A 106 -37.56 5.76 -16.55
CA GLY A 106 -37.84 7.15 -16.94
C GLY A 106 -36.65 8.10 -16.79
N ARG A 107 -35.44 7.63 -16.45
CA ARG A 107 -34.21 8.42 -16.41
C ARG A 107 -33.31 8.01 -17.57
N SER A 108 -32.67 8.96 -18.22
CA SER A 108 -31.78 8.68 -19.34
C SER A 108 -30.54 9.55 -19.32
N CYS A 109 -29.43 9.06 -19.87
CA CYS A 109 -28.22 9.86 -20.08
C CYS A 109 -27.58 9.49 -21.41
N GLY A 110 -27.11 10.48 -22.16
CA GLY A 110 -26.32 10.28 -23.38
C GLY A 110 -24.95 10.92 -23.28
N TYR A 111 -23.96 10.30 -23.91
CA TYR A 111 -22.55 10.70 -23.91
C TYR A 111 -22.07 10.91 -25.35
N VAL A 112 -21.39 12.02 -25.58
CA VAL A 112 -20.96 12.48 -26.91
C VAL A 112 -19.51 12.96 -26.84
N GLN A 113 -18.77 12.74 -27.91
CA GLN A 113 -17.41 13.26 -28.10
C GLN A 113 -17.40 14.35 -29.16
N GLN A 114 -16.53 15.34 -28.98
CA GLN A 114 -16.21 16.29 -30.05
C GLN A 114 -15.37 15.57 -31.11
N VAL A 115 -15.63 15.89 -32.38
CA VAL A 115 -14.93 15.33 -33.54
C VAL A 115 -14.52 16.47 -34.48
N HIS A 116 -13.37 16.32 -35.13
CA HIS A 116 -12.95 17.17 -36.24
C HIS A 116 -12.38 16.28 -37.35
N ASP A 117 -12.81 16.50 -38.60
CA ASP A 117 -12.39 15.70 -39.76
C ASP A 117 -12.46 14.17 -39.56
N GLY A 118 -13.48 13.71 -38.81
CA GLY A 118 -13.69 12.29 -38.51
C GLY A 118 -12.75 11.71 -37.43
N VAL A 119 -11.91 12.53 -36.81
CA VAL A 119 -11.04 12.13 -35.70
C VAL A 119 -11.64 12.64 -34.37
N PRO A 120 -11.95 11.75 -33.41
CA PRO A 120 -12.53 12.15 -32.14
C PRO A 120 -11.48 12.68 -31.16
N PHE A 121 -11.92 13.57 -30.28
CA PHE A 121 -11.12 14.10 -29.19
C PHE A 121 -11.11 13.17 -27.97
N ILE A 122 -9.97 13.10 -27.28
CA ILE A 122 -9.83 12.36 -26.01
C ILE A 122 -10.47 13.14 -24.85
N ASN A 123 -10.17 14.43 -24.74
CA ASN A 123 -10.47 15.25 -23.57
C ASN A 123 -11.58 16.31 -23.81
N ALA A 124 -12.31 16.22 -24.93
CA ALA A 124 -13.45 17.07 -25.23
C ALA A 124 -14.74 16.22 -25.39
N VAL A 125 -15.51 16.14 -24.31
CA VAL A 125 -16.70 15.29 -24.19
C VAL A 125 -17.91 16.09 -23.73
N ALA A 126 -19.10 15.53 -23.92
CA ALA A 126 -20.36 16.08 -23.44
C ALA A 126 -21.26 14.96 -22.90
N ASN A 127 -22.12 15.32 -21.94
CA ASN A 127 -23.17 14.45 -21.44
C ASN A 127 -24.47 15.24 -21.22
N VAL A 128 -25.61 14.62 -21.54
CA VAL A 128 -26.94 15.19 -21.31
C VAL A 128 -27.78 14.19 -20.52
N ALA A 129 -28.30 14.61 -19.37
CA ALA A 129 -29.15 13.79 -18.52
C ALA A 129 -30.60 14.24 -18.57
N PHE A 130 -31.52 13.27 -18.53
CA PHE A 130 -32.95 13.45 -18.67
C PHE A 130 -33.75 12.77 -17.55
N ASN A 131 -34.88 13.36 -17.21
CA ASN A 131 -35.97 12.75 -16.45
C ASN A 131 -37.26 12.87 -17.28
N GLY A 132 -37.74 11.74 -17.80
CA GLY A 132 -38.71 11.70 -18.89
C GLY A 132 -38.19 12.49 -20.09
N ASN A 133 -39.02 13.41 -20.58
CA ASN A 133 -38.68 14.32 -21.68
C ASN A 133 -38.10 15.66 -21.21
N LYS A 134 -37.59 15.74 -19.99
CA LYS A 134 -36.98 16.97 -19.45
C LYS A 134 -35.48 16.79 -19.29
N VAL A 135 -34.69 17.73 -19.79
CA VAL A 135 -33.25 17.81 -19.56
C VAL A 135 -33.03 18.32 -18.13
N ILE A 136 -32.34 17.56 -17.30
CA ILE A 136 -32.10 17.90 -15.89
C ILE A 136 -30.70 18.45 -15.65
N SER A 137 -29.71 17.97 -16.42
CA SER A 137 -28.35 18.49 -16.39
C SER A 137 -27.62 18.26 -17.71
N PHE A 138 -26.61 19.09 -17.92
CA PHE A 138 -25.75 19.05 -19.09
C PHE A 138 -24.32 19.42 -18.68
N GLY A 139 -23.36 18.61 -19.12
CA GLY A 139 -21.94 18.90 -19.00
C GLY A 139 -21.25 18.86 -20.36
N ASN A 140 -20.25 19.73 -20.58
CA ASN A 140 -19.33 19.58 -21.71
C ASN A 140 -17.94 20.16 -21.42
N SER A 141 -16.95 19.72 -22.17
CA SER A 141 -15.57 20.24 -22.19
C SER A 141 -15.09 20.51 -23.61
N PHE A 142 -15.99 20.93 -24.51
CA PHE A 142 -15.65 21.16 -25.93
C PHE A 142 -14.70 22.35 -26.09
N VAL A 143 -13.86 22.27 -27.12
CA VAL A 143 -12.75 23.21 -27.35
C VAL A 143 -12.83 23.86 -28.73
N ASP A 144 -12.14 25.00 -28.85
CA ASP A 144 -11.92 25.67 -30.13
C ASP A 144 -10.94 24.84 -31.00
N THR A 145 -11.25 24.70 -32.29
CA THR A 145 -10.46 23.93 -33.26
C THR A 145 -9.71 24.81 -34.27
N SER A 146 -9.57 26.11 -34.02
CA SER A 146 -8.88 27.06 -34.90
C SER A 146 -7.38 26.82 -34.99
N ASN A 147 -6.77 26.23 -33.95
CA ASN A 147 -5.35 25.88 -33.89
C ASN A 147 -5.17 24.35 -33.77
N ILE A 148 -5.69 23.61 -34.76
CA ILE A 148 -5.67 22.15 -34.78
C ILE A 148 -4.57 21.59 -35.70
N ALA A 149 -3.91 20.53 -35.25
CA ALA A 149 -2.93 19.80 -36.03
C ALA A 149 -3.58 19.07 -37.23
N SER A 150 -2.78 18.85 -38.27
CA SER A 150 -3.18 18.04 -39.43
C SER A 150 -3.70 16.66 -38.97
N PRO A 151 -4.79 16.13 -39.57
CA PRO A 151 -5.32 14.80 -39.23
C PRO A 151 -4.47 13.65 -39.79
N ILE A 152 -3.42 13.94 -40.56
CA ILE A 152 -2.56 12.93 -41.21
C ILE A 152 -1.26 12.77 -40.41
N PRO A 153 -1.04 11.64 -39.71
CA PRO A 153 0.20 11.38 -38.97
C PRO A 153 1.43 11.46 -39.86
N THR A 154 2.52 12.04 -39.36
CA THR A 154 3.83 12.00 -40.01
C THR A 154 4.80 11.03 -39.34
N VAL A 155 4.46 10.54 -38.14
CA VAL A 155 5.17 9.48 -37.41
C VAL A 155 4.44 8.16 -37.61
N SER A 156 5.19 7.06 -37.77
CA SER A 156 4.58 5.73 -37.90
C SER A 156 4.03 5.24 -36.57
N LEU A 157 2.96 4.42 -36.61
CA LEU A 157 2.40 3.84 -35.38
C LEU A 157 3.43 2.99 -34.62
N ASN A 158 4.31 2.27 -35.34
CA ASN A 158 5.34 1.45 -34.72
C ASN A 158 6.36 2.31 -33.95
N ASP A 159 6.78 3.44 -34.53
CA ASP A 159 7.70 4.35 -33.86
C ASP A 159 7.05 5.00 -32.63
N ALA A 160 5.75 5.31 -32.72
CA ALA A 160 4.99 5.84 -31.58
C ALA A 160 4.84 4.81 -30.44
N ILE A 161 4.63 3.53 -30.77
CA ILE A 161 4.61 2.45 -29.76
C ILE A 161 5.97 2.32 -29.09
N LEU A 162 7.05 2.27 -29.87
CA LEU A 162 8.41 2.16 -29.33
C LEU A 162 8.78 3.34 -28.43
N GLU A 163 8.38 4.57 -28.80
CA GLU A 163 8.57 5.73 -27.94
C GLU A 163 7.80 5.59 -26.63
N ALA A 164 6.52 5.18 -26.68
CA ALA A 164 5.68 5.04 -25.49
C ALA A 164 6.26 3.99 -24.53
N GLU A 165 6.67 2.83 -25.05
CA GLU A 165 7.33 1.77 -24.29
C GLU A 165 8.66 2.23 -23.68
N SER A 166 9.52 2.86 -24.48
CA SER A 166 10.82 3.35 -24.03
C SER A 166 10.70 4.47 -23.00
N THR A 167 9.74 5.37 -23.17
CA THR A 167 9.54 6.51 -22.25
C THR A 167 8.99 6.03 -20.93
N LEU A 168 8.02 5.11 -20.94
CA LEU A 168 7.26 4.75 -19.74
C LEU A 168 7.83 3.51 -19.02
N GLY A 169 8.70 2.72 -19.66
CA GLY A 169 9.28 1.53 -19.06
C GLY A 169 8.29 0.37 -18.96
N GLY A 170 7.49 0.15 -20.01
CA GLY A 170 6.52 -0.95 -20.11
C GLY A 170 6.30 -1.40 -21.56
N THR A 171 5.33 -2.28 -21.78
CA THR A 171 5.02 -2.85 -23.10
C THR A 171 3.59 -2.53 -23.53
N HIS A 172 3.39 -2.38 -24.83
CA HIS A 172 2.06 -2.31 -25.44
C HIS A 172 1.27 -3.59 -25.15
N ASN A 173 0.06 -3.45 -24.61
CA ASN A 173 -0.73 -4.58 -24.12
C ASN A 173 -1.59 -5.29 -25.18
N GLY A 174 -1.36 -5.01 -26.47
CA GLY A 174 -2.09 -5.62 -27.58
C GLY A 174 -3.42 -4.94 -27.94
N ILE A 175 -3.89 -3.95 -27.19
CA ILE A 175 -5.08 -3.17 -27.55
C ILE A 175 -4.75 -2.20 -28.69
N GLN A 176 -5.45 -2.32 -29.82
CA GLN A 176 -5.17 -1.51 -31.02
C GLN A 176 -5.16 0.00 -30.70
N PRO A 177 -4.02 0.69 -30.92
CA PRO A 177 -3.93 2.12 -30.69
C PRO A 177 -4.90 2.89 -31.59
N THR A 178 -5.44 3.98 -31.06
CA THR A 178 -6.37 4.83 -31.81
C THR A 178 -5.78 6.20 -32.06
N LEU A 179 -6.08 6.76 -33.23
CA LEU A 179 -5.76 8.15 -33.54
C LEU A 179 -6.84 9.07 -32.95
N ARG A 180 -6.40 10.13 -32.27
CA ARG A 180 -7.28 11.03 -31.53
C ARG A 180 -6.75 12.46 -31.53
N TYR A 181 -7.63 13.41 -31.29
CA TYR A 181 -7.23 14.78 -30.96
C TYR A 181 -7.11 14.98 -29.44
N LEU A 182 -6.10 15.74 -29.03
CA LEU A 182 -5.85 16.12 -27.64
C LEU A 182 -5.74 17.64 -27.55
N ALA A 183 -6.68 18.28 -26.87
CA ALA A 183 -6.60 19.70 -26.56
C ALA A 183 -5.46 19.96 -25.55
N ARG A 184 -4.77 21.10 -25.68
CA ARG A 184 -3.61 21.49 -24.88
C ARG A 184 -3.85 22.82 -24.16
N PRO A 185 -3.12 23.10 -23.05
CA PRO A 185 -3.36 24.29 -22.24
C PRO A 185 -3.02 25.62 -22.93
N ASP A 186 -2.25 25.58 -24.02
CA ASP A 186 -1.95 26.76 -24.86
C ASP A 186 -3.03 27.04 -25.91
N GLY A 187 -4.12 26.28 -25.92
CA GLY A 187 -5.21 26.39 -26.90
C GLY A 187 -4.94 25.69 -28.23
N SER A 188 -3.80 25.01 -28.38
CA SER A 188 -3.55 24.14 -29.53
C SER A 188 -4.21 22.77 -29.37
N VAL A 189 -4.43 22.07 -30.48
CA VAL A 189 -4.93 20.69 -30.50
C VAL A 189 -3.92 19.82 -31.23
N ALA A 190 -3.36 18.84 -30.52
CA ALA A 190 -2.43 17.87 -31.09
C ALA A 190 -3.17 16.64 -31.61
N LEU A 191 -2.71 16.10 -32.74
CA LEU A 191 -3.07 14.75 -33.17
C LEU A 191 -2.18 13.77 -32.41
N VAL A 192 -2.75 12.75 -31.78
CA VAL A 192 -2.01 11.78 -30.95
C VAL A 192 -2.39 10.34 -31.28
N HIS A 193 -1.42 9.44 -31.16
CA HIS A 193 -1.67 8.02 -30.97
C HIS A 193 -1.94 7.76 -29.48
N ALA A 194 -3.12 7.24 -29.16
CA ALA A 194 -3.46 6.75 -27.83
C ALA A 194 -3.06 5.28 -27.72
N ILE A 195 -2.03 5.00 -26.92
CA ILE A 195 -1.35 3.69 -26.83
C ILE A 195 -1.40 3.21 -25.38
N GLN A 196 -2.00 2.04 -25.12
CA GLN A 196 -1.97 1.46 -23.78
C GLN A 196 -0.63 0.79 -23.52
N VAL A 197 0.04 1.20 -22.43
CA VAL A 197 1.32 0.65 -21.98
C VAL A 197 1.13 0.09 -20.58
N GLN A 198 1.61 -1.13 -20.37
CA GLN A 198 1.53 -1.83 -19.11
C GLN A 198 2.87 -2.47 -18.75
N SER A 199 3.21 -2.47 -17.46
CA SER A 199 4.35 -3.21 -16.90
C SER A 199 3.98 -3.76 -15.53
N SER A 200 4.62 -4.85 -15.10
CA SER A 200 4.50 -5.38 -13.74
C SER A 200 5.57 -4.83 -12.79
N THR A 201 6.63 -4.22 -13.32
CA THR A 201 7.77 -3.76 -12.50
C THR A 201 8.51 -2.60 -13.20
N PRO A 202 8.33 -1.34 -12.78
CA PRO A 202 7.30 -0.86 -11.85
C PRO A 202 5.89 -1.10 -12.43
N TYR A 203 4.87 -1.33 -11.58
CA TYR A 203 3.50 -1.49 -12.09
C TYR A 203 3.02 -0.16 -12.66
N ILE A 204 2.79 -0.16 -13.97
CA ILE A 204 2.15 0.96 -14.65
C ILE A 204 1.03 0.39 -15.49
N PHE A 205 -0.09 1.09 -15.56
CA PHE A 205 -1.13 0.81 -16.54
C PHE A 205 -1.72 2.14 -17.00
N VAL A 206 -1.25 2.61 -18.16
CA VAL A 206 -1.56 3.96 -18.64
C VAL A 206 -1.94 3.93 -20.12
N VAL A 207 -2.67 4.94 -20.57
CA VAL A 207 -2.69 5.33 -21.98
C VAL A 207 -1.68 6.45 -22.19
N ALA A 208 -0.66 6.20 -23.00
CA ALA A 208 0.25 7.20 -23.50
C ALA A 208 -0.37 7.95 -24.68
N TYR A 209 -0.29 9.28 -24.67
CA TYR A 209 -0.66 10.12 -25.81
C TYR A 209 0.61 10.60 -26.51
N VAL A 210 0.97 9.91 -27.58
CA VAL A 210 2.16 10.21 -28.39
C VAL A 210 1.76 11.14 -29.53
N ASP A 211 2.38 12.31 -29.60
CA ASP A 211 2.11 13.28 -30.66
C ASP A 211 2.47 12.69 -32.04
N ALA A 212 1.49 12.66 -32.94
CA ALA A 212 1.57 11.98 -34.22
C ALA A 212 2.49 12.68 -35.25
N HIS A 213 3.08 13.83 -34.88
CA HIS A 213 3.99 14.58 -35.73
C HIS A 213 5.42 14.66 -35.20
N SER A 214 5.57 14.87 -33.89
CA SER A 214 6.86 14.95 -33.21
C SER A 214 7.33 13.61 -32.65
N GLY A 215 6.42 12.65 -32.48
CA GLY A 215 6.72 11.31 -31.98
C GLY A 215 6.99 11.23 -30.49
N LYS A 216 6.72 12.30 -29.72
CA LYS A 216 6.98 12.34 -28.27
C LYS A 216 5.74 12.03 -27.46
N VAL A 217 5.90 11.39 -26.30
CA VAL A 217 4.84 11.33 -25.28
C VAL A 217 4.59 12.73 -24.73
N ILE A 218 3.39 13.28 -24.98
CA ILE A 218 3.04 14.65 -24.55
C ILE A 218 2.04 14.68 -23.41
N SER A 219 1.36 13.56 -23.13
CA SER A 219 0.41 13.44 -22.04
C SER A 219 0.11 11.95 -21.76
N ILE A 220 -0.57 11.67 -20.65
CA ILE A 220 -1.04 10.32 -20.30
C ILE A 220 -2.43 10.37 -19.67
N ASN A 221 -3.08 9.21 -19.63
CA ASN A 221 -4.12 8.90 -18.66
C ASN A 221 -3.71 7.68 -17.85
N ASP A 222 -3.62 7.83 -16.53
CA ASP A 222 -3.23 6.74 -15.63
C ASP A 222 -4.47 5.96 -15.16
N PHE A 223 -4.43 4.64 -15.29
CA PHE A 223 -5.49 3.74 -14.86
C PHE A 223 -5.27 3.16 -13.47
N VAL A 224 -4.12 3.42 -12.84
CA VAL A 224 -3.82 2.95 -11.49
C VAL A 224 -4.44 3.89 -10.46
N ALA A 225 -5.21 3.33 -9.53
CA ALA A 225 -5.73 4.07 -8.37
C ALA A 225 -4.66 4.10 -7.27
N ASP A 226 -4.29 5.30 -6.84
CA ASP A 226 -3.34 5.51 -5.74
C ASP A 226 -4.02 5.20 -4.39
N ALA A 227 -3.37 4.42 -3.51
CA ALA A 227 -3.78 4.20 -2.13
C ALA A 227 -2.86 4.96 -1.16
N THR A 228 -3.42 5.58 -0.12
CA THR A 228 -2.64 6.36 0.86
C THR A 228 -3.05 5.96 2.29
N PHE A 229 -2.08 5.81 3.18
CA PHE A 229 -2.30 5.31 4.55
C PHE A 229 -1.59 6.18 5.58
N ARG A 230 -2.32 6.64 6.62
CA ARG A 230 -1.68 7.21 7.82
C ARG A 230 -1.37 6.09 8.81
N VAL A 231 -0.09 5.79 8.99
CA VAL A 231 0.38 4.58 9.69
C VAL A 231 1.67 4.85 10.45
N LEU A 232 2.07 3.90 11.30
CA LEU A 232 3.38 3.88 11.94
C LEU A 232 4.34 3.09 11.04
N PRO A 233 5.27 3.76 10.30
CA PRO A 233 6.25 3.07 9.44
C PRO A 233 6.89 1.86 10.11
N ILE A 234 7.11 0.79 9.35
CA ILE A 234 7.46 -0.53 9.90
C ILE A 234 8.78 -0.52 10.71
N GLU A 235 9.69 0.41 10.43
CA GLU A 235 10.95 0.60 11.17
C GLU A 235 10.81 1.39 12.48
N LYS A 236 9.68 2.06 12.68
CA LYS A 236 9.38 2.77 13.93
C LYS A 236 8.80 1.81 14.96
N LYS A 237 9.15 2.00 16.22
CA LYS A 237 8.77 1.07 17.29
C LYS A 237 7.39 1.39 17.86
N THR A 238 7.12 2.66 18.16
CA THR A 238 5.89 3.06 18.85
C THR A 238 5.31 4.35 18.28
N ILE A 239 4.06 4.68 18.64
CA ILE A 239 3.41 5.95 18.25
C ILE A 239 4.21 7.20 18.60
N SER A 240 5.07 7.18 19.62
CA SER A 240 5.91 8.36 19.94
C SER A 240 6.92 8.68 18.84
N ASP A 241 7.27 7.72 17.99
CA ASP A 241 8.16 7.92 16.84
C ASP A 241 7.44 8.61 15.65
N GLY A 242 6.12 8.74 15.74
CA GLY A 242 5.28 9.53 14.85
C GLY A 242 4.69 8.75 13.68
N LEU A 243 3.39 8.99 13.43
CA LEU A 243 2.67 8.50 12.26
C LEU A 243 3.06 9.27 11.00
N GLU A 244 3.03 8.59 9.85
CA GLU A 244 3.31 9.16 8.54
C GLU A 244 2.18 8.84 7.56
N LEU A 245 1.95 9.75 6.61
CA LEU A 245 1.00 9.54 5.51
C LEU A 245 1.77 9.01 4.30
N LEU A 246 1.73 7.69 4.10
CA LEU A 246 2.46 6.99 3.04
C LEU A 246 1.57 6.82 1.82
N LYS A 247 2.11 7.11 0.63
CA LYS A 247 1.41 6.95 -0.66
C LYS A 247 2.00 5.77 -1.41
N ASN A 248 1.13 4.86 -1.85
CA ASN A 248 1.44 3.62 -2.56
C ASN A 248 2.62 2.85 -1.94
N PRO A 249 2.53 2.49 -0.65
CA PRO A 249 3.62 1.77 0.02
C PRO A 249 3.84 0.34 -0.53
N GLU A 250 2.90 -0.20 -1.33
CA GLU A 250 2.94 -1.57 -1.79
C GLU A 250 4.20 -1.98 -2.57
N GLY A 251 4.75 -3.13 -2.20
CA GLY A 251 5.81 -3.82 -2.91
C GLY A 251 5.25 -4.65 -4.07
N LEU A 252 5.15 -4.07 -5.25
CA LEU A 252 4.48 -4.68 -6.42
C LEU A 252 5.14 -5.97 -6.94
N ASP A 253 6.38 -6.27 -6.54
CA ASP A 253 7.04 -7.55 -6.80
C ASP A 253 6.44 -8.71 -5.97
N ALA A 254 6.03 -8.41 -4.74
CA ALA A 254 5.39 -9.35 -3.82
C ALA A 254 3.85 -9.29 -3.88
N SER A 255 3.31 -8.08 -4.04
CA SER A 255 1.88 -7.76 -4.14
C SER A 255 1.55 -7.23 -5.54
N PRO A 256 1.52 -8.09 -6.59
CA PRO A 256 1.42 -7.67 -8.00
C PRO A 256 0.12 -6.96 -8.37
N VAL A 257 -0.89 -7.03 -7.51
CA VAL A 257 -2.19 -6.38 -7.68
C VAL A 257 -2.40 -5.21 -6.71
N GLY A 258 -1.38 -4.85 -5.93
CA GLY A 258 -1.47 -3.93 -4.80
C GLY A 258 -2.14 -4.56 -3.57
N TRP A 259 -2.26 -3.80 -2.48
CA TRP A 259 -2.84 -4.30 -1.24
C TRP A 259 -4.37 -4.26 -1.22
N ASN A 260 -5.00 -3.26 -1.85
CA ASN A 260 -6.47 -3.13 -1.90
C ASN A 260 -7.09 -3.82 -3.13
N SER A 261 -6.65 -5.05 -3.39
CA SER A 261 -7.14 -5.87 -4.49
C SER A 261 -6.98 -7.35 -4.16
N ILE A 262 -7.92 -8.17 -4.61
CA ILE A 262 -7.94 -9.62 -4.34
C ILE A 262 -7.91 -10.41 -5.65
N GLY A 263 -7.00 -11.38 -5.71
CA GLY A 263 -6.96 -12.42 -6.72
C GLY A 263 -6.55 -11.96 -8.12
N LYS A 264 -6.38 -12.94 -9.03
CA LYS A 264 -6.02 -12.71 -10.44
C LYS A 264 -6.99 -11.83 -11.22
N ASN A 265 -8.24 -11.73 -10.77
CA ASN A 265 -9.27 -10.90 -11.40
C ASN A 265 -9.24 -9.44 -10.92
N HIS A 266 -8.28 -9.07 -10.06
CA HIS A 266 -8.11 -7.73 -9.50
C HIS A 266 -9.41 -7.19 -8.90
N VAL A 267 -10.07 -7.97 -8.02
CA VAL A 267 -11.27 -7.50 -7.34
C VAL A 267 -10.87 -6.39 -6.37
N LEU A 268 -11.11 -5.15 -6.77
CA LEU A 268 -10.77 -3.97 -5.99
C LEU A 268 -11.53 -3.95 -4.66
N THR A 269 -10.85 -3.54 -3.61
CA THR A 269 -11.44 -3.29 -2.30
C THR A 269 -11.26 -1.82 -1.94
N THR A 270 -12.19 -1.30 -1.14
CA THR A 270 -12.11 0.07 -0.61
C THR A 270 -11.86 0.07 0.89
N ASP A 271 -11.65 -1.11 1.46
CA ASP A 271 -11.52 -1.36 2.88
C ASP A 271 -10.15 -2.00 3.16
N THR A 272 -9.84 -2.21 4.44
CA THR A 272 -8.66 -2.94 4.93
C THR A 272 -8.71 -4.45 4.65
N VAL A 273 -8.95 -4.81 3.39
CA VAL A 273 -9.10 -6.18 2.87
C VAL A 273 -8.26 -6.30 1.61
N GLY A 274 -7.40 -7.32 1.55
CA GLY A 274 -6.48 -7.52 0.43
C GLY A 274 -6.13 -8.98 0.19
N ASN A 275 -5.27 -9.22 -0.80
CA ASN A 275 -4.80 -10.57 -1.11
C ASN A 275 -4.03 -11.20 0.06
N ASN A 276 -3.22 -10.43 0.80
CA ASN A 276 -2.30 -10.95 1.82
C ASN A 276 -2.95 -10.98 3.21
N VAL A 277 -3.78 -9.98 3.51
CA VAL A 277 -4.35 -9.76 4.85
C VAL A 277 -5.76 -9.17 4.79
N ILE A 278 -6.56 -9.55 5.77
CA ILE A 278 -7.86 -8.97 6.10
C ILE A 278 -7.74 -8.42 7.53
N ALA A 279 -7.66 -7.09 7.67
CA ALA A 279 -7.58 -6.46 8.99
C ALA A 279 -8.98 -6.11 9.50
N ILE A 280 -9.31 -6.66 10.66
CA ILE A 280 -10.65 -6.64 11.25
C ILE A 280 -10.61 -6.23 12.72
N LYS A 281 -11.77 -5.86 13.26
CA LYS A 281 -12.07 -5.85 14.68
C LYS A 281 -13.24 -6.78 14.93
N VAL A 282 -13.07 -7.75 15.82
CA VAL A 282 -14.16 -8.63 16.25
C VAL A 282 -15.06 -7.86 17.22
N LEU A 283 -16.36 -7.79 16.93
CA LEU A 283 -17.34 -7.02 17.71
C LEU A 283 -18.16 -7.88 18.68
N SER A 284 -18.28 -9.17 18.41
CA SER A 284 -19.06 -10.10 19.23
C SER A 284 -18.17 -11.19 19.83
N ASN A 285 -18.49 -11.61 21.07
CA ASN A 285 -17.71 -12.61 21.79
C ASN A 285 -17.73 -14.01 21.13
N ASP A 286 -18.68 -14.27 20.22
CA ASP A 286 -18.76 -15.50 19.43
C ASP A 286 -17.97 -15.42 18.11
N GLY A 287 -17.28 -14.30 17.84
CA GLY A 287 -16.49 -14.08 16.63
C GLY A 287 -17.30 -13.90 15.34
N SER A 288 -18.63 -13.91 15.41
CA SER A 288 -19.50 -13.92 14.23
C SER A 288 -19.60 -12.57 13.52
N THR A 289 -19.35 -11.47 14.24
CA THR A 289 -19.45 -10.11 13.71
C THR A 289 -18.09 -9.44 13.72
N THR A 290 -17.62 -9.06 12.53
CA THR A 290 -16.34 -8.37 12.32
C THR A 290 -16.54 -7.04 11.62
N LYS A 291 -15.66 -6.08 11.86
CA LYS A 291 -15.64 -4.76 11.22
C LYS A 291 -14.30 -4.51 10.54
N THR A 292 -14.32 -4.08 9.28
CA THR A 292 -13.18 -3.53 8.54
C THR A 292 -13.19 -2.00 8.61
N THR A 293 -12.09 -1.35 8.23
CA THR A 293 -12.07 0.11 8.03
C THR A 293 -12.23 0.41 6.54
N ALA A 294 -13.21 1.25 6.21
CA ALA A 294 -13.39 1.77 4.85
C ALA A 294 -12.57 3.04 4.63
N GLY A 295 -11.82 3.09 3.54
CA GLY A 295 -11.08 4.28 3.12
C GLY A 295 -12.02 5.31 2.47
N GLN A 296 -11.56 6.56 2.44
CA GLN A 296 -12.23 7.64 1.73
C GLN A 296 -11.78 7.67 0.27
N ILE A 297 -12.72 7.77 -0.66
CA ILE A 297 -12.42 7.94 -2.08
C ILE A 297 -12.71 9.38 -2.47
N ASN A 298 -11.65 10.12 -2.80
CA ASN A 298 -11.74 11.49 -3.32
C ASN A 298 -10.96 11.56 -4.63
N ASP A 299 -11.58 12.02 -5.71
CA ASP A 299 -10.97 12.13 -7.04
C ASP A 299 -10.29 10.84 -7.54
N GLY A 300 -10.84 9.67 -7.18
CA GLY A 300 -10.32 8.35 -7.54
C GLY A 300 -9.13 7.88 -6.70
N GLN A 301 -8.70 8.65 -5.70
CA GLN A 301 -7.66 8.25 -4.74
C GLN A 301 -8.29 7.61 -3.50
N LEU A 302 -7.85 6.41 -3.13
CA LEU A 302 -8.27 5.73 -1.91
C LEU A 302 -7.37 6.17 -0.75
N THR A 303 -7.97 6.71 0.31
CA THR A 303 -7.23 7.31 1.43
C THR A 303 -7.72 6.78 2.78
N PHE A 304 -6.80 6.16 3.53
CA PHE A 304 -6.97 5.75 4.92
C PHE A 304 -6.21 6.73 5.84
N ASP A 305 -6.72 7.96 5.95
CA ASP A 305 -6.12 9.02 6.80
C ASP A 305 -6.81 9.05 8.17
N PHE A 306 -6.53 8.03 8.98
CA PHE A 306 -7.03 7.92 10.36
C PHE A 306 -5.92 8.24 11.34
N THR A 307 -6.13 9.22 12.21
CA THR A 307 -5.14 9.63 13.22
C THR A 307 -5.40 8.93 14.54
N TYR A 308 -4.38 8.26 15.07
CA TYR A 308 -4.41 7.68 16.41
C TYR A 308 -4.07 8.75 17.47
N ASP A 309 -4.93 8.90 18.46
CA ASP A 309 -4.77 9.78 19.61
C ASP A 309 -4.36 8.96 20.85
N PRO A 310 -3.08 8.97 21.26
CA PRO A 310 -2.60 8.14 22.37
C PRO A 310 -3.07 8.63 23.74
N THR A 311 -3.76 9.77 23.81
CA THR A 311 -4.36 10.28 25.06
C THR A 311 -5.77 9.74 25.31
N LYS A 312 -6.31 9.01 24.34
CA LYS A 312 -7.65 8.42 24.35
C LYS A 312 -7.60 6.91 24.51
N ASP A 313 -8.75 6.34 24.83
CA ASP A 313 -8.85 4.90 24.94
C ASP A 313 -8.71 4.26 23.54
N PRO A 314 -8.05 3.10 23.40
CA PRO A 314 -7.94 2.40 22.13
C PRO A 314 -9.29 2.14 21.45
N THR A 315 -10.36 1.94 22.24
CA THR A 315 -11.70 1.64 21.73
C THR A 315 -12.48 2.86 21.27
N ASP A 316 -11.94 4.08 21.42
CA ASP A 316 -12.56 5.28 20.86
C ASP A 316 -12.65 5.16 19.32
N PRO A 317 -13.76 5.58 18.69
CA PRO A 317 -13.98 5.35 17.25
C PRO A 317 -12.88 5.87 16.32
N GLY A 318 -12.17 6.95 16.70
CA GLY A 318 -11.04 7.45 15.90
C GLY A 318 -9.79 6.57 15.99
N ASN A 319 -9.55 5.94 17.14
CA ASN A 319 -8.39 5.09 17.38
C ASN A 319 -8.57 3.70 16.77
N ASP A 320 -9.79 3.16 16.77
CA ASP A 320 -10.02 1.81 16.28
C ASP A 320 -9.94 1.70 14.73
N ASP A 321 -10.30 2.75 13.99
CA ASP A 321 -10.09 2.83 12.54
C ASP A 321 -8.59 2.97 12.20
N ALA A 322 -7.85 3.78 12.98
CA ALA A 322 -6.39 3.90 12.86
C ALA A 322 -5.66 2.59 13.19
N ALA A 323 -6.11 1.86 14.22
CA ALA A 323 -5.57 0.57 14.62
C ALA A 323 -5.70 -0.48 13.50
N ARG A 324 -6.89 -0.62 12.88
CA ARG A 324 -7.10 -1.52 11.73
C ARG A 324 -6.31 -1.10 10.50
N THR A 325 -6.16 0.21 10.27
CA THR A 325 -5.34 0.75 9.18
C THR A 325 -3.86 0.41 9.39
N ASN A 326 -3.33 0.57 10.62
CA ASN A 326 -1.96 0.20 10.95
C ASN A 326 -1.74 -1.31 10.85
N ALA A 327 -2.69 -2.14 11.31
CA ALA A 327 -2.64 -3.58 11.17
C ALA A 327 -2.52 -4.00 9.69
N PHE A 328 -3.38 -3.44 8.83
CA PHE A 328 -3.38 -3.70 7.40
C PHE A 328 -2.04 -3.33 6.76
N TYR A 329 -1.49 -2.16 7.10
CA TYR A 329 -0.18 -1.73 6.62
C TYR A 329 0.95 -2.64 7.10
N VAL A 330 1.07 -2.89 8.42
CA VAL A 330 2.17 -3.70 8.98
C VAL A 330 2.17 -5.11 8.41
N ALA A 331 1.01 -5.76 8.29
CA ALA A 331 0.95 -7.11 7.74
C ALA A 331 1.29 -7.18 6.25
N ASN A 332 0.84 -6.22 5.44
CA ASN A 332 1.20 -6.19 4.02
C ASN A 332 2.68 -5.83 3.81
N GLU A 333 3.21 -4.84 4.53
CA GLU A 333 4.62 -4.45 4.45
C GLU A 333 5.52 -5.61 4.92
N PHE A 334 5.15 -6.27 6.02
CA PHE A 334 5.83 -7.48 6.49
C PHE A 334 5.81 -8.60 5.44
N HIS A 335 4.65 -8.85 4.81
CA HIS A 335 4.51 -9.80 3.71
C HIS A 335 5.47 -9.46 2.57
N ASP A 336 5.42 -8.22 2.08
CA ASP A 336 6.19 -7.79 0.91
C ASP A 336 7.70 -7.84 1.17
N ILE A 337 8.15 -7.44 2.36
CA ILE A 337 9.54 -7.55 2.76
C ILE A 337 9.96 -9.03 2.80
N LEU A 338 9.25 -9.88 3.54
CA LEU A 338 9.69 -11.28 3.70
C LEU A 338 9.54 -12.11 2.43
N TYR A 339 8.62 -11.74 1.54
CA TYR A 339 8.52 -12.32 0.20
C TYR A 339 9.86 -12.19 -0.56
N ARG A 340 10.50 -11.00 -0.51
CA ARG A 340 11.83 -10.77 -1.12
C ARG A 340 12.94 -11.59 -0.48
N TYR A 341 12.78 -11.96 0.79
CA TYR A 341 13.72 -12.80 1.53
C TYR A 341 13.45 -14.30 1.38
N GLY A 342 12.38 -14.69 0.69
CA GLY A 342 12.08 -16.08 0.34
C GLY A 342 10.86 -16.67 1.01
N PHE A 343 10.02 -15.89 1.72
CA PHE A 343 8.70 -16.31 2.19
C PHE A 343 7.63 -16.05 1.10
N THR A 344 7.69 -16.88 0.08
CA THR A 344 6.85 -16.87 -1.13
C THR A 344 5.77 -17.96 -1.08
N GLU A 345 4.97 -18.07 -2.13
CA GLU A 345 3.92 -19.08 -2.26
C GLU A 345 4.49 -20.52 -2.20
N ASN A 346 5.65 -20.78 -2.83
CA ASN A 346 6.30 -22.10 -2.78
C ASN A 346 6.87 -22.46 -1.41
N THR A 347 6.97 -21.48 -0.53
CA THR A 347 7.43 -21.60 0.85
C THR A 347 6.32 -21.24 1.83
N PHE A 348 5.07 -21.44 1.40
CA PHE A 348 3.87 -21.50 2.23
C PHE A 348 3.49 -20.17 2.88
N ASN A 349 3.63 -19.06 2.14
CA ASN A 349 3.15 -17.76 2.59
C ASN A 349 1.61 -17.66 2.66
N PHE A 350 1.11 -16.52 3.11
CA PHE A 350 -0.32 -16.29 3.34
C PHE A 350 -0.89 -15.40 2.24
N GLN A 351 -1.65 -15.98 1.31
CA GLN A 351 -2.22 -15.27 0.17
C GLN A 351 -3.59 -15.86 -0.23
N SER A 352 -4.54 -14.98 -0.56
CA SER A 352 -5.84 -15.40 -1.10
C SER A 352 -5.69 -16.06 -2.47
N ASP A 353 -4.84 -15.52 -3.34
CA ASP A 353 -4.45 -16.10 -4.63
C ASP A 353 -2.92 -16.11 -4.75
N ASN A 354 -2.38 -17.24 -5.22
CA ASN A 354 -0.95 -17.47 -5.37
C ASN A 354 -0.44 -17.15 -6.78
N PHE A 355 -1.28 -16.58 -7.63
CA PHE A 355 -0.95 -16.20 -9.00
C PHE A 355 -0.44 -17.36 -9.89
N GLY A 356 -0.66 -18.61 -9.47
CA GLY A 356 -0.11 -19.80 -10.12
C GLY A 356 1.39 -20.04 -9.84
N LYS A 357 1.97 -19.39 -8.82
CA LYS A 357 3.38 -19.52 -8.46
C LYS A 357 3.70 -20.72 -7.56
N GLY A 358 2.69 -21.40 -7.03
CA GLY A 358 2.83 -22.61 -6.19
C GLY A 358 2.11 -22.49 -4.86
N GLY A 359 2.38 -23.38 -3.91
CA GLY A 359 1.71 -23.42 -2.60
C GLY A 359 0.19 -23.69 -2.69
N GLN A 360 -0.49 -23.54 -1.56
CA GLN A 360 -1.95 -23.58 -1.43
C GLN A 360 -2.48 -22.20 -1.06
N ALA A 361 -3.34 -21.64 -1.91
CA ALA A 361 -3.94 -20.32 -1.71
C ALA A 361 -5.19 -20.38 -0.80
N ASN A 362 -5.94 -19.28 -0.74
CA ASN A 362 -7.10 -19.05 0.14
C ASN A 362 -6.74 -18.94 1.62
N ASP A 363 -5.55 -18.43 1.92
CA ASP A 363 -5.06 -18.30 3.28
C ASP A 363 -4.50 -16.92 3.63
N PRO A 364 -5.21 -15.80 3.33
CA PRO A 364 -4.79 -14.50 3.83
C PRO A 364 -4.74 -14.51 5.36
N VAL A 365 -3.86 -13.70 5.95
CA VAL A 365 -3.87 -13.47 7.40
C VAL A 365 -5.15 -12.74 7.78
N GLN A 366 -5.88 -13.24 8.78
CA GLN A 366 -6.92 -12.48 9.46
C GLN A 366 -6.29 -11.77 10.66
N MET A 367 -6.20 -10.45 10.60
CA MET A 367 -5.57 -9.64 11.64
C MET A 367 -6.63 -8.93 12.46
N SER A 368 -6.94 -9.49 13.63
CA SER A 368 -7.93 -8.99 14.57
C SER A 368 -7.28 -8.03 15.56
N VAL A 369 -7.58 -6.73 15.43
CA VAL A 369 -7.16 -5.71 16.40
C VAL A 369 -8.17 -5.59 17.53
N GLN A 370 -7.68 -5.25 18.72
CA GLN A 370 -8.50 -5.07 19.92
C GLN A 370 -9.41 -6.28 20.16
N ASP A 371 -8.87 -7.48 19.90
CA ASP A 371 -9.66 -8.70 19.90
C ASP A 371 -10.23 -8.96 21.31
N PRO A 372 -11.53 -9.20 21.45
CA PRO A 372 -12.19 -9.27 22.75
C PRO A 372 -11.90 -10.58 23.51
N SER A 373 -11.20 -11.55 22.89
CA SER A 373 -10.86 -12.82 23.53
C SER A 373 -9.76 -12.72 24.59
N GLY A 374 -9.07 -11.59 24.69
CA GLY A 374 -7.99 -11.42 25.66
C GLY A 374 -7.61 -9.96 25.94
N PHE A 375 -6.72 -9.81 26.93
CA PHE A 375 -6.04 -8.57 27.29
C PHE A 375 -4.57 -8.89 27.60
N ASN A 376 -3.72 -7.86 27.53
CA ASN A 376 -2.31 -7.92 27.95
C ASN A 376 -1.48 -9.02 27.28
N ASN A 377 -1.82 -9.36 26.04
CA ASN A 377 -1.10 -10.35 25.25
C ASN A 377 -1.36 -10.11 23.75
N ALA A 378 -0.81 -10.98 22.92
CA ALA A 378 -1.21 -11.20 21.54
C ALA A 378 -0.99 -12.68 21.22
N ASN A 379 -1.41 -13.14 20.04
CA ASN A 379 -1.07 -14.47 19.55
C ASN A 379 -1.33 -14.60 18.05
N PHE A 380 -0.64 -15.56 17.44
CA PHE A 380 -0.89 -15.99 16.06
C PHE A 380 -1.22 -17.48 16.01
N ALA A 381 -2.37 -17.83 15.43
CA ALA A 381 -2.69 -19.21 15.05
C ALA A 381 -2.27 -19.43 13.59
N ALA A 382 -1.24 -20.26 13.37
CA ALA A 382 -0.78 -20.64 12.05
C ALA A 382 -1.21 -22.08 11.71
N PRO A 383 -2.32 -22.29 10.99
CA PRO A 383 -2.63 -23.61 10.46
C PRO A 383 -1.72 -23.94 9.26
N PRO A 384 -1.74 -25.19 8.76
CA PRO A 384 -1.02 -25.59 7.55
C PRO A 384 -1.34 -24.73 6.31
N ASP A 385 -0.49 -24.83 5.30
CA ASP A 385 -0.65 -24.14 3.99
C ASP A 385 -2.06 -24.30 3.40
N GLY A 386 -2.64 -23.21 2.88
CA GLY A 386 -4.02 -23.19 2.36
C GLY A 386 -5.11 -22.95 3.40
N GLN A 387 -4.74 -22.67 4.65
CA GLN A 387 -5.67 -22.21 5.70
C GLN A 387 -5.22 -20.86 6.27
N ALA A 388 -6.14 -19.91 6.36
CA ALA A 388 -5.88 -18.57 6.85
C ALA A 388 -5.24 -18.56 8.26
N GLY A 389 -4.14 -17.83 8.41
CA GLY A 389 -3.59 -17.51 9.73
C GLY A 389 -4.49 -16.53 10.49
N ILE A 390 -4.56 -16.65 11.82
CA ILE A 390 -5.36 -15.75 12.65
C ILE A 390 -4.43 -15.06 13.66
N CYS A 391 -4.15 -13.79 13.41
CA CYS A 391 -3.41 -12.92 14.31
C CYS A 391 -4.39 -12.16 15.21
N ARG A 392 -4.29 -12.31 16.53
CA ARG A 392 -5.13 -11.62 17.51
C ARG A 392 -4.27 -10.70 18.35
N LEU A 393 -4.53 -9.40 18.23
CA LEU A 393 -3.85 -8.34 18.96
C LEU A 393 -4.79 -7.80 20.02
N PHE A 394 -4.34 -7.75 21.27
CA PHE A 394 -5.18 -7.33 22.39
C PHE A 394 -4.89 -5.91 22.85
N ILE A 395 -5.84 -5.36 23.60
CA ILE A 395 -5.63 -4.16 24.39
C ILE A 395 -4.85 -4.53 25.65
N PHE A 396 -3.94 -3.63 26.05
CA PHE A 396 -3.19 -3.71 27.30
C PHE A 396 -3.73 -2.71 28.32
N ASP A 397 -3.96 -3.15 29.55
CA ASP A 397 -4.49 -2.34 30.66
C ASP A 397 -3.49 -2.18 31.81
N LEU A 398 -2.18 -2.29 31.50
CA LEU A 398 -1.08 -2.17 32.46
C LEU A 398 -0.67 -0.72 32.77
N THR A 399 -1.25 0.26 32.09
CA THR A 399 -0.96 1.69 32.19
C THR A 399 -2.23 2.50 32.51
N ASN A 400 -2.08 3.76 32.93
CA ASN A 400 -3.23 4.62 33.28
C ASN A 400 -4.22 4.81 32.14
N ILE A 401 -3.73 4.90 30.91
CA ILE A 401 -4.52 4.86 29.67
C ILE A 401 -4.19 3.53 29.02
N ARG A 402 -5.22 2.72 28.70
CA ARG A 402 -5.03 1.43 28.02
C ARG A 402 -4.30 1.63 26.70
N GLN A 403 -3.47 0.67 26.29
CA GLN A 403 -2.68 0.74 25.07
C GLN A 403 -3.16 -0.30 24.05
N ASP A 404 -3.07 0.04 22.77
CA ASP A 404 -3.35 -0.88 21.68
C ASP A 404 -2.05 -1.53 21.20
N SER A 405 -1.95 -2.85 21.27
CA SER A 405 -0.71 -3.56 20.89
C SER A 405 -0.34 -3.39 19.43
N VAL A 406 -1.31 -3.12 18.53
CA VAL A 406 -1.00 -2.89 17.11
C VAL A 406 -0.27 -1.57 16.86
N MET A 407 -0.24 -0.66 17.85
CA MET A 407 0.41 0.65 17.76
C MET A 407 1.84 0.65 18.34
N GLU A 408 2.36 -0.55 18.64
CA GLU A 408 3.78 -0.81 18.93
C GLU A 408 4.25 -1.93 17.99
N ASN A 409 4.87 -1.57 16.87
CA ASN A 409 5.13 -2.46 15.72
C ASN A 409 5.89 -3.74 16.07
N GLY A 410 6.69 -3.76 17.14
CA GLY A 410 7.36 -4.96 17.62
C GLY A 410 6.40 -6.12 17.90
N ILE A 411 5.19 -5.84 18.38
CA ILE A 411 4.19 -6.87 18.73
C ILE A 411 3.54 -7.50 17.48
N PRO A 412 2.90 -6.76 16.55
CA PRO A 412 2.35 -7.36 15.35
C PRO A 412 3.41 -8.06 14.48
N ILE A 413 4.63 -7.53 14.41
CA ILE A 413 5.74 -8.18 13.67
C ILE A 413 6.13 -9.50 14.33
N HIS A 414 6.20 -9.54 15.66
CA HIS A 414 6.44 -10.76 16.43
C HIS A 414 5.36 -11.82 16.11
N GLU A 415 4.09 -11.46 16.19
CA GLU A 415 2.99 -12.39 15.92
C GLU A 415 2.99 -12.91 14.47
N LEU A 416 3.18 -12.03 13.49
CA LEU A 416 3.28 -12.43 12.09
C LEU A 416 4.45 -13.40 11.85
N THR A 417 5.54 -13.25 12.60
CA THR A 417 6.71 -14.13 12.49
C THR A 417 6.45 -15.54 13.03
N HIS A 418 5.52 -15.73 13.99
CA HIS A 418 5.05 -17.08 14.32
C HIS A 418 4.42 -17.76 13.10
N GLY A 419 3.64 -17.02 12.31
CA GLY A 419 3.11 -17.50 11.03
C GLY A 419 4.20 -18.03 10.09
N VAL A 420 5.27 -17.25 9.91
CA VAL A 420 6.41 -17.59 9.05
C VAL A 420 7.14 -18.84 9.57
N THR A 421 7.52 -18.84 10.84
CA THR A 421 8.35 -19.89 11.44
C THR A 421 7.60 -21.23 11.49
N LEU A 422 6.31 -21.22 11.81
CA LEU A 422 5.45 -22.41 11.79
C LEU A 422 5.22 -22.93 10.37
N ARG A 423 4.96 -22.05 9.39
CA ARG A 423 4.76 -22.45 7.99
C ARG A 423 6.03 -23.02 7.37
N MET A 424 7.18 -22.36 7.54
CA MET A 424 8.40 -22.77 6.86
C MET A 424 9.06 -23.99 7.51
N THR A 425 9.08 -24.07 8.85
CA THR A 425 9.69 -25.20 9.56
C THR A 425 8.88 -26.48 9.33
N GLY A 426 9.49 -27.49 8.75
CA GLY A 426 8.80 -28.74 8.42
C GLY A 426 7.86 -28.64 7.23
N GLY A 427 8.02 -27.63 6.36
CA GLY A 427 7.49 -27.63 5.00
C GLY A 427 5.98 -27.49 4.88
N GLY A 428 5.40 -26.44 5.45
CA GLY A 428 3.98 -26.08 5.31
C GLY A 428 3.05 -26.84 6.26
N THR A 429 3.59 -27.71 7.11
CA THR A 429 2.80 -28.57 8.01
C THR A 429 2.34 -27.88 9.30
N ALA A 430 3.01 -26.79 9.71
CA ALA A 430 2.68 -26.00 10.90
C ALA A 430 2.66 -26.79 12.24
N VAL A 431 3.33 -27.95 12.32
CA VAL A 431 3.36 -28.80 13.52
C VAL A 431 4.78 -29.04 14.05
N CYS A 432 5.74 -28.22 13.63
CA CYS A 432 7.16 -28.50 13.81
C CYS A 432 7.91 -27.61 14.80
N LEU A 433 7.20 -26.76 15.55
CA LEU A 433 7.73 -26.07 16.74
C LEU A 433 6.99 -26.37 18.08
N PRO A 434 6.32 -27.53 18.30
CA PRO A 434 5.57 -27.75 19.55
C PRO A 434 6.41 -28.16 20.76
N SER A 435 7.67 -28.60 20.60
CA SER A 435 8.53 -28.93 21.74
C SER A 435 8.94 -27.65 22.48
N LEU A 436 9.21 -27.72 23.79
CA LEU A 436 9.57 -26.56 24.60
C LEU A 436 10.74 -25.74 24.01
N GLU A 437 11.83 -26.40 23.62
CA GLU A 437 12.99 -25.72 23.03
C GLU A 437 12.67 -25.15 21.64
N SER A 438 11.96 -25.90 20.79
CA SER A 438 11.59 -25.43 19.45
C SER A 438 10.56 -24.30 19.46
N GLY A 439 9.60 -24.35 20.37
CA GLY A 439 8.63 -23.28 20.60
C GLY A 439 9.31 -22.04 21.19
N GLY A 440 10.27 -22.23 22.09
CA GLY A 440 11.12 -21.13 22.57
C GLY A 440 11.95 -20.49 21.45
N MET A 441 12.47 -21.27 20.50
CA MET A 441 13.08 -20.67 19.30
C MET A 441 12.05 -19.93 18.43
N GLY A 442 10.80 -20.42 18.38
CA GLY A 442 9.64 -19.70 17.81
C GLY A 442 9.56 -18.26 18.32
N GLU A 443 9.50 -18.10 19.64
CA GLU A 443 9.52 -16.81 20.33
C GLU A 443 10.76 -15.98 19.96
N GLY A 444 11.94 -16.62 19.94
CA GLY A 444 13.20 -15.93 19.67
C GLY A 444 13.37 -15.47 18.22
N TRP A 445 12.86 -16.22 17.24
CA TRP A 445 12.82 -15.78 15.84
C TRP A 445 11.87 -14.59 15.68
N SER A 446 10.72 -14.64 16.34
CA SER A 446 9.74 -13.55 16.30
C SER A 446 10.31 -12.24 16.83
N ASP A 447 11.01 -12.29 17.96
CA ASP A 447 11.71 -11.12 18.50
C ASP A 447 12.88 -10.67 17.63
N ALA A 448 13.63 -11.58 17.01
CA ALA A 448 14.76 -11.24 16.14
C ALA A 448 14.32 -10.56 14.82
N VAL A 449 13.16 -10.94 14.27
CA VAL A 449 12.60 -10.28 13.08
C VAL A 449 12.06 -8.90 13.45
N ALA A 450 11.38 -8.76 14.59
CA ALA A 450 10.94 -7.47 15.10
C ALA A 450 12.13 -6.51 15.37
N ASP A 451 13.20 -7.04 15.96
CA ASP A 451 14.47 -6.32 16.15
C ASP A 451 15.02 -5.83 14.81
N TRP A 452 15.24 -6.74 13.85
CA TRP A 452 15.75 -6.41 12.53
C TRP A 452 14.93 -5.33 11.81
N MET A 453 13.60 -5.40 11.88
CA MET A 453 12.71 -4.41 11.28
C MET A 453 12.95 -3.01 11.87
N SER A 454 13.21 -2.93 13.17
CA SER A 454 13.44 -1.65 13.87
C SER A 454 14.83 -1.03 13.64
N GLN A 455 15.81 -1.79 13.13
CA GLN A 455 17.15 -1.29 12.90
C GLN A 455 17.21 -0.38 11.65
N THR A 456 17.84 0.79 11.80
CA THR A 456 17.86 1.86 10.79
C THR A 456 19.27 2.39 10.47
N SER A 457 20.32 1.86 11.10
CA SER A 457 21.69 2.33 10.88
C SER A 457 22.72 1.22 11.02
N SER A 458 23.96 1.50 10.60
CA SER A 458 25.10 0.59 10.77
C SER A 458 25.53 0.40 12.22
N LYS A 459 25.08 1.25 13.14
CA LYS A 459 25.27 1.02 14.57
C LYS A 459 24.05 0.27 15.09
N THR A 460 24.21 -1.03 15.35
CA THR A 460 23.18 -1.84 15.99
C THR A 460 22.77 -1.21 17.32
N GLN A 461 21.46 -0.97 17.47
CA GLN A 461 20.88 -0.48 18.71
C GLN A 461 20.36 -1.64 19.54
N ASP A 462 20.47 -1.54 20.86
CA ASP A 462 19.77 -2.48 21.75
C ASP A 462 18.27 -2.47 21.46
N PHE A 463 17.64 -3.64 21.56
CA PHE A 463 16.23 -3.81 21.27
C PHE A 463 15.44 -4.17 22.53
N VAL A 464 14.29 -3.52 22.65
CA VAL A 464 13.28 -3.76 23.68
C VAL A 464 11.93 -3.74 22.97
N THR A 465 11.04 -4.65 23.38
CA THR A 465 9.66 -4.75 22.89
C THR A 465 8.70 -4.74 24.08
N GLY A 466 7.55 -4.11 23.89
CA GLY A 466 6.50 -3.96 24.90
C GLY A 466 6.68 -2.74 25.81
N GLU A 467 7.53 -1.76 25.47
CA GLU A 467 7.82 -0.63 26.37
C GLU A 467 6.57 0.21 26.62
N SER A 468 5.82 0.51 25.55
CA SER A 468 4.65 1.39 25.63
C SER A 468 3.49 0.69 26.33
N VAL A 469 3.21 -0.56 25.96
CA VAL A 469 2.07 -1.34 26.48
C VAL A 469 2.26 -1.81 27.91
N THR A 470 3.49 -1.99 28.38
CA THR A 470 3.79 -2.32 29.78
C THR A 470 4.00 -1.10 30.66
N GLY A 471 4.28 0.07 30.07
CA GLY A 471 4.72 1.27 30.79
C GLY A 471 6.09 1.10 31.46
N LYS A 472 6.90 0.12 31.04
CA LYS A 472 8.21 -0.19 31.62
C LYS A 472 9.31 -0.01 30.56
N PRO A 473 10.40 0.72 30.86
CA PRO A 473 11.54 0.85 29.93
C PRO A 473 12.22 -0.48 29.56
N GLY A 474 12.00 -1.55 30.33
CA GLY A 474 12.53 -2.88 30.03
C GLY A 474 11.60 -3.75 29.18
N GLY A 475 10.38 -3.29 28.87
CA GLY A 475 9.42 -4.05 28.09
C GLY A 475 8.97 -5.37 28.73
N PHE A 476 8.69 -6.37 27.88
CA PHE A 476 8.24 -7.71 28.31
C PHE A 476 9.35 -8.61 28.82
N ARG A 477 10.51 -8.55 28.17
CA ARG A 477 11.61 -9.50 28.35
C ARG A 477 12.43 -9.16 29.58
N SER A 478 13.14 -10.15 30.12
CA SER A 478 13.94 -9.95 31.34
C SER A 478 15.12 -8.99 31.15
N LYS A 479 15.60 -8.85 29.91
CA LYS A 479 16.72 -7.99 29.49
C LYS A 479 16.48 -7.43 28.07
N PRO A 480 16.98 -6.22 27.76
CA PRO A 480 17.13 -5.77 26.37
C PRO A 480 18.00 -6.77 25.58
N TYR A 481 17.75 -6.95 24.28
CA TYR A 481 18.73 -7.63 23.42
C TYR A 481 19.89 -6.68 23.17
N SER A 482 21.10 -7.16 23.46
CA SER A 482 22.29 -6.35 23.44
C SER A 482 23.52 -7.20 23.18
N THR A 483 24.47 -6.63 22.45
CA THR A 483 25.82 -7.17 22.31
C THR A 483 26.67 -6.96 23.57
N ASP A 484 26.27 -6.07 24.48
CA ASP A 484 26.95 -5.85 25.75
C ASP A 484 26.56 -6.94 26.78
N GLU A 485 27.53 -7.76 27.16
CA GLU A 485 27.32 -8.84 28.13
C GLU A 485 26.96 -8.33 29.54
N ALA A 486 27.27 -7.08 29.87
CA ALA A 486 26.83 -6.47 31.12
C ALA A 486 25.33 -6.15 31.11
N VAL A 487 24.76 -5.89 29.92
CA VAL A 487 23.32 -5.62 29.73
C VAL A 487 22.57 -6.94 29.60
N ASN A 488 23.02 -7.83 28.71
CA ASN A 488 22.38 -9.13 28.48
C ASN A 488 23.40 -10.29 28.50
N PRO A 489 23.56 -10.95 29.68
CA PRO A 489 24.53 -12.03 29.86
C PRO A 489 24.01 -13.42 29.44
N LEU A 490 22.80 -13.54 28.89
CA LEU A 490 22.17 -14.84 28.61
C LEU A 490 22.96 -15.66 27.58
N ARG A 491 23.13 -16.97 27.85
CA ARG A 491 23.87 -17.94 27.03
C ARG A 491 23.14 -19.27 26.87
N TYR A 492 23.67 -20.13 26.02
CA TYR A 492 23.15 -21.49 25.78
C TYR A 492 22.90 -22.28 27.08
N SER A 493 23.81 -22.20 28.04
CA SER A 493 23.70 -22.92 29.30
C SER A 493 22.53 -22.48 30.19
N ASP A 494 21.99 -21.27 29.98
CA ASP A 494 20.83 -20.79 30.74
C ASP A 494 19.55 -21.53 30.35
N ILE A 495 19.41 -21.95 29.08
CA ILE A 495 18.24 -22.70 28.59
C ILE A 495 17.94 -23.93 29.44
N LYS A 496 18.99 -24.59 29.97
CA LYS A 496 18.87 -25.76 30.84
C LYS A 496 17.94 -25.58 32.04
N LYS A 497 17.80 -24.34 32.51
CA LYS A 497 17.05 -23.99 33.73
C LYS A 497 15.67 -23.40 33.42
N LEU A 498 15.34 -23.21 32.15
CA LEU A 498 14.12 -22.54 31.70
C LEU A 498 13.08 -23.58 31.31
N ASP A 499 11.83 -23.35 31.71
CA ASP A 499 10.69 -24.21 31.49
C ASP A 499 9.54 -23.51 30.73
N GLU A 500 9.82 -22.33 30.18
CA GLU A 500 8.85 -21.44 29.57
C GLU A 500 9.38 -20.94 28.20
N PRO A 501 8.60 -21.04 27.10
CA PRO A 501 9.05 -20.69 25.76
C PRO A 501 9.60 -19.27 25.61
N HIS A 502 8.95 -18.25 26.16
CA HIS A 502 9.41 -16.86 26.00
C HIS A 502 10.79 -16.67 26.64
N ALA A 503 11.03 -17.25 27.83
CA ALA A 503 12.33 -17.19 28.49
C ALA A 503 13.43 -17.87 27.67
N ILE A 504 13.14 -19.01 27.03
CA ILE A 504 14.08 -19.67 26.09
C ILE A 504 14.28 -18.79 24.85
N GLY A 505 13.21 -18.18 24.35
CA GLY A 505 13.23 -17.24 23.24
C GLY A 505 14.12 -16.04 23.49
N GLU A 506 14.18 -15.52 24.72
CA GLU A 506 15.10 -14.44 25.08
C GLU A 506 16.57 -14.80 24.84
N VAL A 507 16.97 -16.04 25.15
CA VAL A 507 18.33 -16.54 24.89
C VAL A 507 18.60 -16.62 23.38
N TRP A 508 17.63 -17.14 22.63
CA TRP A 508 17.76 -17.30 21.18
C TRP A 508 17.75 -15.96 20.43
N ALA A 509 16.83 -15.06 20.75
CA ALA A 509 16.76 -13.72 20.18
C ALA A 509 18.04 -12.91 20.48
N ASN A 510 18.55 -12.95 21.71
CA ASN A 510 19.82 -12.27 22.03
C ASN A 510 21.03 -12.87 21.28
N THR A 511 20.96 -14.18 20.99
CA THR A 511 21.95 -14.84 20.13
C THR A 511 21.87 -14.31 18.71
N LEU A 512 20.66 -14.24 18.13
CA LEU A 512 20.44 -13.71 16.79
C LEU A 512 20.76 -12.21 16.69
N HIS A 513 20.48 -11.41 17.72
CA HIS A 513 20.90 -10.01 17.81
C HIS A 513 22.43 -9.86 17.71
N THR A 514 23.17 -10.75 18.37
CA THR A 514 24.65 -10.77 18.29
C THR A 514 25.13 -11.19 16.91
N VAL A 515 24.47 -12.18 16.28
CA VAL A 515 24.77 -12.58 14.90
C VAL A 515 24.50 -11.43 13.93
N TYR A 516 23.36 -10.74 14.07
CA TYR A 516 23.01 -9.57 13.28
C TYR A 516 24.08 -8.48 13.41
N ALA A 517 24.45 -8.11 14.63
CA ALA A 517 25.45 -7.08 14.88
C ALA A 517 26.81 -7.42 14.26
N ASP A 518 27.30 -8.65 14.47
CA ASP A 518 28.58 -9.09 13.91
C ASP A 518 28.58 -9.16 12.38
N LEU A 519 27.45 -9.52 11.76
CA LEU A 519 27.31 -9.49 10.30
C LEU A 519 27.30 -8.04 9.78
N VAL A 520 26.58 -7.13 10.43
CA VAL A 520 26.55 -5.70 10.06
C VAL A 520 27.93 -5.07 10.23
N ASP A 521 28.64 -5.37 11.32
CA ASP A 521 30.00 -4.89 11.53
C ASP A 521 30.97 -5.40 10.46
N ALA A 522 30.81 -6.65 10.02
CA ALA A 522 31.68 -7.27 9.02
C ALA A 522 31.37 -6.85 7.57
N LEU A 523 30.10 -6.64 7.24
CA LEU A 523 29.61 -6.51 5.86
C LEU A 523 28.95 -5.16 5.56
N GLY A 524 28.80 -4.29 6.55
CA GLY A 524 28.07 -3.02 6.44
C GLY A 524 26.56 -3.17 6.60
N PHE A 525 25.86 -2.04 6.53
CA PHE A 525 24.40 -1.96 6.64
C PHE A 525 23.81 -1.37 5.36
N SER A 526 22.79 -2.04 4.82
CA SER A 526 22.00 -1.52 3.71
C SER A 526 20.80 -0.74 4.24
N THR A 527 20.69 0.53 3.84
CA THR A 527 19.50 1.35 4.13
C THR A 527 18.30 0.97 3.28
N THR A 528 18.47 0.12 2.27
CA THR A 528 17.39 -0.34 1.37
C THR A 528 17.02 -1.80 1.62
N ALA A 529 17.53 -2.44 2.67
CA ALA A 529 17.31 -3.88 2.93
C ALA A 529 15.84 -4.31 3.00
N LYS A 530 14.92 -3.40 3.31
CA LYS A 530 13.47 -3.68 3.35
C LYS A 530 12.83 -3.67 1.96
N THR A 531 13.37 -2.89 1.03
CA THR A 531 12.85 -2.76 -0.35
C THR A 531 13.70 -3.47 -1.41
N ASP A 532 14.95 -3.83 -1.09
CA ASP A 532 15.84 -4.60 -1.95
C ASP A 532 16.64 -5.62 -1.13
N ALA A 533 16.36 -6.90 -1.36
CA ALA A 533 17.04 -8.00 -0.71
C ALA A 533 18.32 -8.46 -1.45
N ASN A 534 18.70 -7.88 -2.60
CA ASN A 534 19.78 -8.44 -3.45
C ASN A 534 21.20 -8.09 -3.00
N GLY A 535 21.34 -7.21 -2.01
CA GLY A 535 22.62 -6.78 -1.47
C GLY A 535 23.40 -7.88 -0.74
N LYS A 536 24.61 -7.51 -0.31
CA LYS A 536 25.55 -8.37 0.44
C LYS A 536 25.88 -7.82 1.82
N GLU A 537 25.22 -6.74 2.21
CA GLU A 537 25.33 -6.08 3.50
C GLU A 537 24.80 -6.99 4.62
N GLY A 538 25.31 -6.79 5.82
CA GLY A 538 25.12 -7.72 6.94
C GLY A 538 23.67 -7.90 7.36
N ASN A 539 22.87 -6.82 7.31
CA ASN A 539 21.45 -6.91 7.61
C ASN A 539 20.67 -7.69 6.54
N ILE A 540 21.05 -7.61 5.26
CA ILE A 540 20.46 -8.43 4.19
C ILE A 540 20.87 -9.90 4.35
N VAL A 541 22.17 -10.13 4.57
CA VAL A 541 22.73 -11.48 4.77
C VAL A 541 22.08 -12.16 5.97
N PHE A 542 21.90 -11.43 7.08
CA PHE A 542 21.22 -11.93 8.28
C PHE A 542 19.81 -12.44 7.94
N MET A 543 18.96 -11.57 7.36
CA MET A 543 17.56 -11.90 7.10
C MET A 543 17.44 -13.05 6.08
N LYS A 544 18.20 -13.03 4.98
CA LYS A 544 18.22 -14.13 3.99
C LYS A 544 18.60 -15.47 4.63
N THR A 545 19.62 -15.45 5.49
CA THR A 545 20.15 -16.66 6.11
C THR A 545 19.16 -17.25 7.09
N ILE A 546 18.49 -16.43 7.93
CA ILE A 546 17.49 -16.95 8.87
C ILE A 546 16.26 -17.51 8.14
N ILE A 547 15.74 -16.83 7.12
CA ILE A 547 14.58 -17.31 6.35
C ILE A 547 14.91 -18.62 5.62
N THR A 548 16.10 -18.71 5.02
CA THR A 548 16.56 -19.95 4.38
C THR A 548 16.77 -21.07 5.41
N ALA A 549 17.30 -20.77 6.61
CA ALA A 549 17.50 -21.76 7.66
C ALA A 549 16.19 -22.43 8.09
N LEU A 550 15.08 -21.68 8.15
CA LEU A 550 13.76 -22.24 8.47
C LEU A 550 13.32 -23.33 7.47
N THR A 551 13.73 -23.22 6.20
CA THR A 551 13.37 -24.22 5.17
C THR A 551 14.16 -25.53 5.27
N ILE A 552 15.33 -25.52 5.91
CA ILE A 552 16.26 -26.66 5.93
C ILE A 552 16.44 -27.27 7.32
N GLN A 553 16.03 -26.57 8.38
CA GLN A 553 16.08 -27.12 9.74
C GLN A 553 15.07 -28.26 9.91
N PRO A 554 15.37 -29.26 10.77
CA PRO A 554 14.47 -30.39 10.99
C PRO A 554 13.19 -29.95 11.74
N CYS A 555 12.19 -30.81 11.74
CA CYS A 555 11.02 -30.66 12.61
C CYS A 555 11.42 -30.78 14.08
N ASN A 556 10.86 -29.92 14.95
CA ASN A 556 11.26 -29.76 16.36
C ASN A 556 12.78 -29.57 16.52
N PRO A 557 13.37 -28.56 15.86
CA PRO A 557 14.80 -28.33 15.95
C PRO A 557 15.22 -27.98 17.38
N THR A 558 16.46 -28.31 17.73
CA THR A 558 17.17 -27.72 18.89
C THR A 558 17.91 -26.44 18.46
N VAL A 559 18.39 -25.63 19.41
CA VAL A 559 19.21 -24.45 19.09
C VAL A 559 20.50 -24.81 18.35
N LEU A 560 21.04 -26.01 18.57
CA LEU A 560 22.19 -26.53 17.83
C LEU A 560 21.80 -26.82 16.37
N ASN A 561 20.62 -27.40 16.13
CA ASN A 561 20.13 -27.62 14.77
C ASN A 561 19.87 -26.31 14.03
N ALA A 562 19.24 -25.33 14.70
CA ALA A 562 18.97 -24.02 14.11
C ALA A 562 20.27 -23.26 13.78
N ARG A 563 21.26 -23.27 14.69
CA ARG A 563 22.60 -22.75 14.44
C ARG A 563 23.22 -23.36 13.18
N ASP A 564 23.23 -24.68 13.09
CA ASP A 564 23.86 -25.40 11.98
C ASP A 564 23.09 -25.15 10.67
N ALA A 565 21.77 -25.02 10.72
CA ALA A 565 20.94 -24.61 9.60
C ALA A 565 21.28 -23.19 9.12
N ILE A 566 21.49 -22.23 10.02
CA ILE A 566 21.92 -20.85 9.66
C ILE A 566 23.29 -20.88 8.97
N ILE A 567 24.26 -21.63 9.50
CA ILE A 567 25.58 -21.75 8.86
C ILE A 567 25.48 -22.43 7.49
N GLN A 568 24.64 -23.46 7.35
CA GLN A 568 24.40 -24.15 6.08
C GLN A 568 23.65 -23.28 5.06
N ALA A 569 22.75 -22.41 5.53
CA ALA A 569 22.09 -21.42 4.69
C ALA A 569 23.11 -20.44 4.10
N ASP A 570 24.06 -19.93 4.90
CA ASP A 570 25.16 -19.10 4.39
C ASP A 570 26.04 -19.86 3.38
N LYS A 571 26.28 -21.16 3.63
CA LYS A 571 27.01 -22.00 2.68
C LYS A 571 26.33 -22.07 1.31
N THR A 572 25.01 -22.09 1.31
CA THR A 572 24.17 -22.20 0.10
C THR A 572 24.05 -20.87 -0.62
N LEU A 573 23.79 -19.78 0.11
CA LEU A 573 23.52 -18.46 -0.44
C LEU A 573 24.81 -17.70 -0.80
N ASN A 574 25.85 -17.84 0.01
CA ASN A 574 27.05 -17.00 -0.03
C ASN A 574 28.33 -17.83 -0.19
N ALA A 575 28.23 -19.09 -0.59
CA ALA A 575 29.33 -20.05 -0.68
C ALA A 575 30.12 -20.26 0.63
N GLY A 576 29.56 -19.84 1.77
CA GLY A 576 30.17 -19.94 3.10
C GLY A 576 31.11 -18.76 3.42
N ALA A 577 31.00 -17.65 2.69
CA ALA A 577 31.84 -16.48 2.89
C ALA A 577 31.77 -15.90 4.32
N ASN A 578 30.65 -16.11 5.02
CA ASN A 578 30.40 -15.54 6.35
C ASN A 578 30.51 -16.57 7.47
N GLU A 579 30.91 -17.81 7.18
CA GLU A 579 30.97 -18.90 8.15
C GLU A 579 31.80 -18.55 9.39
N CYS A 580 32.95 -17.88 9.21
CA CYS A 580 33.78 -17.47 10.35
C CYS A 580 33.10 -16.43 11.25
N THR A 581 32.39 -15.46 10.66
CA THR A 581 31.62 -14.47 11.43
C THR A 581 30.52 -15.18 12.21
N LEU A 582 29.69 -15.97 11.54
CA LEU A 582 28.59 -16.72 12.15
C LEU A 582 29.06 -17.60 13.31
N ARG A 583 30.09 -18.43 13.08
CA ARG A 583 30.61 -19.34 14.11
C ARG A 583 31.17 -18.60 15.32
N LYS A 584 31.84 -17.46 15.11
CA LYS A 584 32.31 -16.61 16.22
C LYS A 584 31.14 -16.02 16.99
N SER A 585 30.11 -15.52 16.31
CA SER A 585 28.91 -14.96 16.94
C SER A 585 28.18 -15.98 17.80
N PHE A 586 27.97 -17.20 17.29
CA PHE A 586 27.38 -18.29 18.08
C PHE A 586 28.26 -18.71 19.26
N ALA A 587 29.58 -18.81 19.05
CA ALA A 587 30.52 -19.09 20.13
C ALA A 587 30.45 -18.04 21.26
N LYS A 588 30.30 -16.74 20.93
CA LYS A 588 30.09 -15.66 21.93
C LYS A 588 28.86 -15.90 22.81
N LYS A 589 27.92 -16.76 22.44
CA LYS A 589 26.70 -17.08 23.21
C LYS A 589 26.68 -18.53 23.72
N GLY A 590 27.83 -19.19 23.75
CA GLY A 590 27.98 -20.56 24.27
C GLY A 590 27.61 -21.66 23.26
N LEU A 591 27.31 -21.30 22.02
CA LEU A 591 26.91 -22.22 20.94
C LEU A 591 28.09 -22.56 20.00
N GLY A 592 29.29 -22.74 20.56
CA GLY A 592 30.52 -23.06 19.83
C GLY A 592 30.55 -24.47 19.23
N LEU A 593 31.67 -24.78 18.55
CA LEU A 593 31.88 -25.99 17.77
C LEU A 593 31.64 -27.30 18.55
N ARG A 594 31.87 -27.30 19.87
CA ARG A 594 31.74 -28.49 20.71
C ARG A 594 30.55 -28.44 21.66
N ALA A 595 29.65 -27.46 21.51
CA ALA A 595 28.40 -27.42 22.27
C ALA A 595 27.56 -28.68 21.98
N THR A 596 27.02 -29.30 23.03
CA THR A 596 26.20 -30.52 22.93
C THR A 596 24.86 -30.33 23.64
N SER A 597 23.94 -31.28 23.51
CA SER A 597 22.60 -31.25 24.12
C SER A 597 22.59 -31.31 25.67
N ASP A 598 23.74 -31.19 26.32
CA ASP A 598 23.88 -31.08 27.77
C ASP A 598 23.80 -29.64 28.27
N PHE A 599 23.66 -28.67 27.35
CA PHE A 599 23.56 -27.23 27.59
C PHE A 599 24.78 -26.68 28.35
N GLN A 600 25.97 -27.10 27.94
CA GLN A 600 27.23 -26.48 28.40
C GLN A 600 27.70 -25.46 27.37
N ASP A 601 28.09 -24.28 27.85
CA ASP A 601 28.65 -23.25 26.97
C ASP A 601 29.98 -23.72 26.39
N ASP A 602 30.09 -23.72 25.07
CA ASP A 602 31.36 -23.87 24.35
C ASP A 602 31.64 -22.59 23.56
N PHE A 603 32.86 -22.07 23.71
CA PHE A 603 33.30 -20.83 23.08
C PHE A 603 34.25 -21.09 21.91
N THR A 604 34.38 -22.35 21.46
CA THR A 604 35.32 -22.71 20.40
C THR A 604 34.72 -22.51 19.02
N PHE A 605 35.59 -22.21 18.06
CA PHE A 605 35.27 -22.08 16.64
C PHE A 605 36.43 -22.66 15.79
N PRO A 606 36.22 -22.99 14.50
CA PRO A 606 37.25 -23.61 13.67
C PRO A 606 38.54 -22.81 13.61
N SER A 607 39.68 -23.51 13.72
CA SER A 607 41.00 -22.91 13.55
C SER A 607 41.18 -22.39 12.13
N GLY A 608 41.40 -21.09 11.96
CA GLY A 608 41.48 -20.42 10.64
C GLY A 608 40.38 -19.38 10.44
N CYS A 609 39.36 -19.43 11.30
CA CYS A 609 38.68 -18.25 11.79
C CYS A 609 39.54 -17.66 12.93
#